data_AF-A0A2A3YZF2-F1
#
_entry.id   AF-A0A2A3YZF2-F1
#
_cell.length_a   1.000
_cell.length_b   1.000
_cell.length_c   1.000
_cell.angle_alpha   90.00
_cell.angle_beta   90.00
_cell.angle_gamma   90.00
#
_symmetry.space_group_name_H-M   'P 1'
#
loop_
_entity.id
_entity.type
_entity.pdbx_description
1 polymer ?
#
loop_
_entity_poly.entity_id
_entity_poly.type
_entity_poly.pdbx_seq_one_letter_code
_entity_poly.pdbx_strand_id
1 'polypeptide(L)'
;MTITTGYSVAEIRSFLVQYDQIPFGQKGKWVDAQPFTRKQLYTWIRALVTGDLDRGLVPRNNDPMTYAARRKKMTEELTSDREKALMKELAVKEAALAAKEKELASQGEEIRRLEETANSLGKAIGLLHSRNVSEPDADEEQSSPKNS
;
A
#
# COMPACT_ATOMS: atom_id res chain seq x y z
N MET A 1 -29.35 -17.61 -19.63
CA MET A 1 -28.08 -17.77 -20.36
C MET A 1 -27.03 -16.90 -19.69
N THR A 2 -25.88 -17.45 -19.32
CA THR A 2 -24.77 -16.73 -18.70
C THR A 2 -23.88 -16.14 -19.78
N ILE A 3 -23.46 -14.88 -19.61
CA ILE A 3 -22.58 -14.22 -20.59
C ILE A 3 -21.11 -14.65 -20.48
N THR A 4 -20.79 -15.35 -19.38
CA THR A 4 -19.46 -15.70 -18.90
C THR A 4 -19.09 -17.18 -19.10
N THR A 5 -19.74 -17.90 -20.02
CA THR A 5 -19.45 -19.34 -20.21
C THR A 5 -17.97 -19.58 -20.51
N GLY A 6 -17.25 -20.19 -19.55
CA GLY A 6 -15.82 -20.50 -19.66
C GLY A 6 -14.85 -19.39 -19.25
N TYR A 7 -15.32 -18.23 -18.78
CA TYR A 7 -14.46 -17.12 -18.34
C TYR A 7 -15.03 -16.43 -17.10
N SER A 8 -14.19 -16.10 -16.14
CA SER A 8 -14.59 -15.25 -15.01
C SER A 8 -14.80 -13.80 -15.46
N VAL A 9 -15.59 -13.04 -14.68
CA VAL A 9 -15.78 -11.58 -14.90
C VAL A 9 -14.44 -10.83 -14.88
N ALA A 10 -13.54 -11.23 -14.00
CA ALA A 10 -12.21 -10.63 -13.87
C ALA A 10 -11.35 -10.87 -15.12
N GLU A 11 -11.35 -12.10 -15.66
CA GLU A 11 -10.66 -12.41 -16.92
C GLU A 11 -11.23 -11.61 -18.09
N ILE A 12 -12.56 -11.55 -18.20
CA ILE A 12 -13.21 -10.74 -19.25
C ILE A 12 -12.80 -9.28 -19.15
N ARG A 13 -12.83 -8.69 -17.95
CA ARG A 13 -12.38 -7.30 -17.73
C ARG A 13 -10.90 -7.11 -18.13
N SER A 14 -10.02 -8.06 -17.80
CA SER A 14 -8.62 -8.02 -18.24
C SER A 14 -8.49 -8.00 -19.77
N PHE A 15 -9.23 -8.85 -20.48
CA PHE A 15 -9.26 -8.85 -21.94
C PHE A 15 -9.79 -7.54 -22.51
N LEU A 16 -10.82 -6.93 -21.89
CA LEU A 16 -11.36 -5.64 -22.33
C LEU A 16 -10.37 -4.49 -22.13
N VAL A 17 -9.63 -4.47 -21.01
CA VAL A 17 -8.54 -3.49 -20.78
C VAL A 17 -7.46 -3.63 -21.84
N GLN A 18 -6.98 -4.85 -22.09
CA GLN A 18 -6.00 -5.11 -23.14
C GLN A 18 -6.54 -4.67 -24.50
N TYR A 19 -7.78 -5.02 -24.82
CA TYR A 19 -8.41 -4.64 -26.07
C TYR A 19 -8.45 -3.12 -26.26
N ASP A 20 -8.76 -2.36 -25.22
CA ASP A 20 -8.85 -0.89 -25.30
C ASP A 20 -7.49 -0.24 -25.62
N GLN A 21 -6.41 -0.76 -25.04
CA GLN A 21 -5.03 -0.28 -25.20
C GLN A 21 -4.42 -0.57 -26.59
N ILE A 22 -4.98 -1.52 -27.34
CA ILE A 22 -4.41 -1.89 -28.65
C ILE A 22 -4.54 -0.72 -29.65
N PRO A 23 -3.46 -0.39 -30.38
CA PRO A 23 -3.47 0.62 -31.43
C PRO A 23 -4.51 0.36 -32.53
N PHE A 24 -4.93 1.42 -33.20
CA PHE A 24 -5.83 1.31 -34.34
C PHE A 24 -5.24 0.39 -35.42
N GLY A 25 -6.07 -0.45 -36.04
CA GLY A 25 -5.66 -1.42 -37.07
C GLY A 25 -5.08 -2.74 -36.55
N GLN A 26 -4.69 -2.85 -35.27
CA GLN A 26 -4.13 -4.10 -34.71
C GLN A 26 -5.14 -4.96 -33.94
N LYS A 27 -6.29 -4.36 -33.58
CA LYS A 27 -7.35 -5.01 -32.80
C LYS A 27 -7.86 -6.32 -33.44
N GLY A 28 -7.93 -6.39 -34.77
CA GLY A 28 -8.35 -7.61 -35.48
C GLY A 28 -7.41 -8.78 -35.19
N LYS A 29 -6.11 -8.59 -35.44
CA LYS A 29 -5.06 -9.60 -35.24
C LYS A 29 -4.98 -10.08 -33.79
N TRP A 30 -5.13 -9.16 -32.84
CA TRP A 30 -5.13 -9.53 -31.43
C TRP A 30 -6.32 -10.42 -31.08
N VAL A 31 -7.54 -10.05 -31.52
CA VAL A 31 -8.74 -10.87 -31.29
C VAL A 31 -8.60 -12.26 -31.91
N ASP A 32 -8.01 -12.35 -33.10
CA ASP A 32 -7.83 -13.63 -33.79
C ASP A 32 -6.80 -14.54 -33.08
N ALA A 33 -5.94 -13.98 -32.21
CA ALA A 33 -5.00 -14.72 -31.37
C ALA A 33 -5.56 -15.10 -29.99
N GLN A 34 -6.77 -14.66 -29.63
CA GLN A 34 -7.38 -14.95 -28.33
C GLN A 34 -8.18 -16.26 -28.34
N PRO A 35 -8.37 -16.90 -27.17
CA PRO A 35 -9.18 -18.12 -27.04
C PRO A 35 -10.70 -17.88 -27.16
N PHE A 36 -11.13 -16.69 -27.57
CA PHE A 36 -12.53 -16.32 -27.73
C PHE A 36 -12.80 -15.70 -29.09
N THR A 37 -14.05 -15.80 -29.52
CA THR A 37 -14.51 -15.25 -30.79
C THR A 37 -14.73 -13.74 -30.72
N ARG A 38 -14.63 -13.07 -31.86
CA ARG A 38 -14.99 -11.64 -32.00
C ARG A 38 -16.44 -11.36 -31.53
N LYS A 39 -17.36 -12.32 -31.72
CA LYS A 39 -18.75 -12.21 -31.26
C LYS A 39 -18.83 -12.18 -29.73
N GLN A 40 -18.10 -13.07 -29.04
CA GLN A 40 -18.03 -13.08 -27.57
C GLN A 40 -17.49 -11.75 -27.04
N LEU A 41 -16.41 -11.23 -27.62
CA LEU A 41 -15.86 -9.92 -27.25
C LEU A 41 -16.90 -8.81 -27.36
N TYR A 42 -17.63 -8.72 -28.48
CA TYR A 42 -18.66 -7.69 -28.65
C TYR A 42 -19.81 -7.83 -27.65
N THR A 43 -20.17 -9.06 -27.30
CA THR A 43 -21.17 -9.34 -26.27
C THR A 43 -20.69 -8.87 -24.89
N TRP A 44 -19.42 -9.09 -24.55
CA TRP A 44 -18.81 -8.60 -23.30
C TRP A 44 -18.69 -7.08 -23.25
N ILE A 45 -18.25 -6.43 -24.34
CA ILE A 45 -18.22 -4.95 -24.44
C ILE A 45 -19.61 -4.38 -24.20
N ARG A 46 -20.65 -5.01 -24.79
CA ARG A 46 -22.03 -4.56 -24.59
C ARG A 46 -22.44 -4.68 -23.12
N ALA A 47 -22.13 -5.80 -22.48
CA ALA A 47 -22.44 -6.00 -21.07
C ALA A 47 -21.67 -5.09 -20.12
N LEU A 48 -20.42 -4.74 -20.46
CA LEU A 48 -19.69 -3.73 -19.70
C LEU A 48 -20.42 -2.38 -19.78
N VAL A 49 -20.75 -1.94 -21.00
CA VAL A 49 -21.40 -0.65 -21.24
C VAL A 49 -22.82 -0.56 -20.66
N THR A 50 -23.53 -1.68 -20.54
CA THR A 50 -24.86 -1.72 -19.90
C THR A 50 -24.81 -1.99 -18.39
N GLY A 51 -23.62 -2.22 -17.81
CA GLY A 51 -23.46 -2.57 -16.39
C GLY A 51 -23.91 -3.99 -16.04
N ASP A 52 -24.16 -4.83 -17.05
CA ASP A 52 -24.61 -6.22 -16.88
C ASP A 52 -23.45 -7.20 -16.69
N LEU A 53 -22.21 -6.79 -17.01
CA LEU A 53 -21.04 -7.66 -16.94
C LEU A 53 -20.77 -8.15 -15.52
N ASP A 54 -20.85 -7.25 -14.53
CA ASP A 54 -20.61 -7.61 -13.12
C ASP A 54 -21.72 -8.49 -12.53
N ARG A 55 -22.91 -8.45 -13.17
CA ARG A 55 -24.05 -9.28 -12.80
C ARG A 55 -24.05 -10.64 -13.52
N GLY A 56 -23.10 -10.86 -14.44
CA GLY A 56 -23.05 -12.06 -15.29
C GLY A 56 -24.25 -12.18 -16.24
N LEU A 57 -25.00 -11.09 -16.44
CA LEU A 57 -26.24 -11.07 -17.20
C LEU A 57 -25.97 -10.77 -18.67
N VAL A 58 -26.79 -11.36 -19.54
CA VAL A 58 -26.82 -10.98 -20.96
C VAL A 58 -27.57 -9.65 -21.08
N PRO A 59 -27.03 -8.65 -21.82
CA PRO A 59 -27.66 -7.34 -21.94
C PRO A 59 -29.09 -7.44 -22.46
N ARG A 60 -30.05 -6.92 -21.68
CA ARG A 60 -31.46 -6.86 -22.09
C ARG A 60 -31.71 -5.75 -23.11
N ASN A 61 -31.02 -4.62 -22.96
CA ASN A 61 -31.14 -3.49 -23.88
C ASN A 61 -30.20 -3.67 -25.06
N ASN A 62 -30.77 -4.04 -26.21
CA ASN A 62 -30.07 -4.16 -27.48
C ASN A 62 -30.12 -2.88 -28.32
N ASP A 63 -30.33 -1.73 -27.70
CA ASP A 63 -30.42 -0.46 -28.42
C ASP A 63 -29.15 -0.23 -29.24
N PRO A 64 -29.26 0.15 -30.53
CA PRO A 64 -28.12 0.25 -31.41
C PRO A 64 -27.31 1.49 -31.03
N MET A 65 -26.26 1.29 -30.24
CA MET A 65 -25.26 2.32 -29.98
C MET A 65 -24.23 2.35 -31.10
N THR A 66 -23.92 3.55 -31.60
CA THR A 66 -22.82 3.77 -32.55
C THR A 66 -21.50 3.27 -31.98
N TYR A 67 -20.58 2.87 -32.85
CA TYR A 67 -19.26 2.37 -32.44
C TYR A 67 -18.53 3.39 -31.56
N ALA A 68 -18.51 4.66 -31.96
CA ALA A 68 -17.81 5.73 -31.23
C ALA A 68 -18.37 5.92 -29.80
N ALA A 69 -19.70 5.96 -29.65
CA ALA A 69 -20.31 6.16 -28.35
C ALA A 69 -20.11 4.95 -27.43
N ARG A 70 -20.17 3.73 -27.99
CA ARG A 70 -19.86 2.50 -27.24
C ARG A 70 -18.42 2.49 -26.75
N ARG A 71 -17.47 2.87 -27.62
CA ARG A 71 -16.04 2.92 -27.27
C ARG A 71 -15.77 3.93 -26.16
N LYS A 72 -16.40 5.11 -26.23
CA LYS A 72 -16.30 6.13 -25.18
C LYS A 72 -16.75 5.59 -23.83
N LYS A 73 -17.96 5.01 -23.75
CA LYS A 73 -18.48 4.42 -22.50
C LYS A 73 -17.61 3.26 -22.00
N MET A 74 -17.14 2.40 -22.90
CA MET A 74 -16.24 1.30 -22.53
C MET A 74 -14.96 1.83 -21.87
N THR A 75 -14.32 2.83 -22.48
CA THR A 75 -13.12 3.45 -21.90
C THR A 75 -13.43 4.12 -20.55
N GLU A 76 -14.55 4.83 -20.42
CA GLU A 76 -14.99 5.45 -19.15
C GLU A 76 -15.14 4.42 -18.01
N GLU A 77 -15.83 3.30 -18.26
CA GLU A 77 -16.00 2.22 -17.27
C GLU A 77 -14.65 1.61 -16.86
N LEU A 78 -13.78 1.31 -17.84
CA LEU A 78 -12.46 0.74 -17.57
C LEU A 78 -11.56 1.73 -16.81
N THR A 79 -11.67 3.04 -17.07
CA THR A 79 -10.95 4.06 -16.30
C THR A 79 -11.48 4.16 -14.87
N SER A 80 -12.80 4.10 -14.67
CA SER A 80 -13.41 4.11 -13.33
C SER A 80 -12.95 2.92 -12.50
N ASP A 81 -12.83 1.74 -13.11
CA ASP A 81 -12.30 0.55 -12.45
C ASP A 81 -10.83 0.72 -12.03
N ARG A 82 -10.02 1.30 -12.90
CA ARG A 82 -8.61 1.60 -12.61
C ARG A 82 -8.49 2.59 -11.45
N GLU A 83 -9.29 3.65 -11.45
CA GLU A 83 -9.34 4.63 -10.36
C GLU A 83 -9.73 3.97 -9.04
N LYS A 84 -10.76 3.12 -9.03
CA LYS A 84 -11.15 2.36 -7.83
C LYS A 84 -10.03 1.45 -7.32
N ALA A 85 -9.28 0.81 -8.22
CA ALA A 85 -8.15 -0.03 -7.84
C ALA A 85 -7.02 0.80 -7.20
N LEU A 86 -6.68 1.96 -7.79
CA LEU A 86 -5.70 2.89 -7.24
C LEU A 86 -6.13 3.42 -5.86
N MET A 87 -7.41 3.80 -5.71
CA MET A 87 -7.94 4.26 -4.42
C MET A 87 -7.83 3.20 -3.33
N LYS A 88 -8.09 1.93 -3.65
CA LYS A 88 -7.91 0.82 -2.71
C LYS A 88 -6.44 0.65 -2.32
N GLU A 89 -5.53 0.73 -3.28
CA GLU A 89 -4.09 0.64 -3.01
C GLU A 89 -3.61 1.79 -2.13
N LEU A 90 -4.06 3.02 -2.40
CA LEU A 90 -3.77 4.19 -1.57
C LEU A 90 -4.29 4.00 -0.15
N ALA A 91 -5.53 3.54 0.03
CA ALA A 91 -6.08 3.28 1.35
C ALA A 91 -5.28 2.24 2.15
N VAL A 92 -4.77 1.19 1.48
CA VAL A 92 -3.90 0.19 2.12
C VAL A 92 -2.56 0.81 2.54
N LYS A 93 -1.96 1.66 1.69
CA LYS A 93 -0.70 2.35 2.00
C LYS A 93 -0.88 3.33 3.16
N GLU A 94 -1.95 4.11 3.17
CA GLU A 94 -2.28 5.04 4.25
C GLU A 94 -2.46 4.30 5.58
N ALA A 95 -3.17 3.17 5.59
CA ALA A 95 -3.31 2.34 6.78
C ALA A 95 -1.96 1.79 7.29
N ALA A 96 -1.06 1.40 6.37
CA ALA A 96 0.28 0.93 6.72
C ALA A 96 1.15 2.06 7.30
N LEU A 97 1.07 3.28 6.75
CA LEU A 97 1.77 4.45 7.28
C LEU A 97 1.27 4.81 8.68
N ALA A 98 -0.05 4.84 8.89
CA ALA A 98 -0.61 5.11 10.21
C ALA A 98 -0.20 4.08 11.28
N ALA A 99 -0.02 2.80 10.88
CA ALA A 99 0.52 1.77 11.77
C ALA A 99 1.99 2.04 12.11
N LYS A 100 2.80 2.46 11.13
CA LYS A 100 4.21 2.81 11.34
C LYS A 100 4.41 4.05 12.20
N GLU A 101 3.57 5.06 12.05
CA GLU A 101 3.59 6.26 12.90
C GLU A 101 3.31 5.92 14.37
N LYS A 102 2.35 5.00 14.63
CA LYS A 102 2.09 4.51 15.99
C LYS A 102 3.27 3.75 16.58
N GLU A 103 3.92 2.92 15.78
CA GLU A 103 5.12 2.19 16.19
C GLU A 103 6.25 3.17 16.57
N LEU A 104 6.51 4.17 15.73
CA LEU A 104 7.51 5.21 16.00
C LEU A 104 7.18 6.03 17.25
N ALA A 105 5.92 6.38 17.47
CA ALA A 105 5.49 7.06 18.70
C ALA A 105 5.77 6.21 19.94
N SER A 106 5.45 4.90 19.90
CA SER A 106 5.73 4.00 21.02
C SER A 106 7.22 3.82 21.30
N GLN A 107 8.04 3.75 20.24
CA GLN A 107 9.50 3.68 20.37
C GLN A 107 10.08 4.97 20.93
N GLY A 108 9.55 6.14 20.51
CA GLY A 108 9.97 7.44 21.04
C GLY A 108 9.71 7.58 22.54
N GLU A 109 8.56 7.13 23.02
CA GLU A 109 8.24 7.09 24.45
C GLU A 109 9.19 6.17 25.23
N GLU A 110 9.54 5.01 24.67
CA GLU A 110 10.48 4.09 25.32
C GLU A 110 11.89 4.65 25.37
N ILE A 111 12.38 5.26 24.29
CA ILE A 111 13.68 5.93 24.26
C ILE A 111 13.73 7.03 25.33
N ARG A 112 12.69 7.85 25.43
CA ARG A 112 12.62 8.91 26.45
C ARG A 112 12.71 8.34 27.87
N ARG A 113 12.01 7.23 28.14
CA ARG A 113 12.11 6.54 29.45
C ARG A 113 13.53 6.03 29.71
N LEU A 114 14.16 5.41 28.72
CA LEU A 114 15.53 4.93 28.84
C LEU A 114 16.52 6.07 29.08
N GLU A 115 16.36 7.21 28.41
CA GLU A 115 17.18 8.40 28.64
C GLU A 115 16.99 8.99 30.06
N GLU A 116 15.75 9.05 30.55
CA GLU A 116 15.45 9.52 31.91
C GLU A 116 16.08 8.60 32.97
N THR A 117 15.98 7.28 32.80
CA THR A 117 16.61 6.32 33.71
C THR A 117 18.13 6.40 33.66
N ALA A 118 18.74 6.45 32.46
CA ALA A 118 20.18 6.60 32.29
C ALA A 118 20.71 7.88 32.95
N ASN A 119 19.99 9.00 32.80
CA ASN A 119 20.33 10.27 33.45
C ASN A 119 20.28 10.17 34.98
N SER A 120 19.24 9.52 35.53
CA SER A 120 19.12 9.31 36.98
C SER A 120 20.25 8.42 37.55
N LEU A 121 20.59 7.35 36.83
CA LEU A 121 21.69 6.44 37.20
C LEU A 121 23.03 7.15 37.12
N GLY A 122 23.27 7.95 36.06
CA GLY A 122 24.47 8.77 35.94
C GLY A 122 24.66 9.74 37.10
N LYS A 123 23.57 10.41 37.53
CA LYS A 123 23.57 11.27 38.73
C LYS A 123 23.90 10.49 40.00
N ALA A 124 23.29 9.34 40.21
CA ALA A 124 23.55 8.51 41.39
C ALA A 124 25.00 8.01 41.45
N ILE A 125 25.55 7.58 40.31
CA ILE A 125 26.97 7.18 40.20
C ILE A 125 27.88 8.38 40.49
N GLY A 126 27.58 9.55 39.95
CA GLY A 126 28.33 10.77 40.23
C GLY A 126 28.34 11.15 41.71
N LEU A 127 27.21 11.02 42.40
CA LEU A 127 27.09 11.24 43.85
C LEU A 127 27.84 10.18 44.67
N LEU A 128 27.84 8.92 44.24
CA LEU A 128 28.62 7.87 44.88
C LEU A 128 30.11 8.16 44.74
N HIS A 129 30.56 8.55 43.55
CA HIS A 129 31.95 8.89 43.30
C HIS A 129 32.40 10.09 44.16
N SER A 130 31.59 11.15 44.26
CA SER A 130 31.93 12.31 45.09
C SER A 130 31.96 11.98 46.60
N ARG A 131 31.13 11.04 47.06
CA ARG A 131 31.17 10.55 48.43
C ARG A 131 32.40 9.67 48.70
N ASN A 132 32.78 8.83 47.74
CA ASN A 132 33.93 7.93 47.87
C ASN A 132 35.29 8.65 47.74
N VAL A 133 35.34 9.83 47.12
CA VAL A 133 36.52 10.71 47.09
C VAL A 133 36.67 11.52 48.38
N SER A 134 35.63 11.59 49.22
CA SER A 134 35.62 12.33 50.48
C SER A 134 35.94 11.48 51.72
N GLU A 135 36.67 10.37 51.60
CA GLU A 135 37.39 9.83 52.76
C GLU A 135 38.61 10.74 53.00
N PRO A 136 38.64 11.54 54.08
CA PRO A 136 39.88 12.18 54.48
C PRO A 136 40.79 11.06 54.99
N ASP A 137 41.99 10.97 54.44
CA ASP A 137 43.13 10.43 55.18
C ASP A 137 43.32 11.31 56.42
N ALA A 138 42.61 10.96 57.49
CA ALA A 138 42.99 11.30 58.85
C ALA A 138 43.86 10.15 59.37
N ASP A 139 44.95 10.53 60.03
CA ASP A 139 46.01 9.73 60.66
C ASP A 139 47.24 9.54 59.73
N GLU A 140 48.44 10.07 59.99
CA GLU A 140 49.03 10.59 61.22
C GLU A 140 50.12 11.64 60.90
N GLU A 141 50.18 12.70 61.72
CA GLU A 141 51.43 13.39 62.02
C GLU A 141 52.43 12.39 62.61
N GLN A 142 53.38 11.90 61.82
CA GLN A 142 54.66 11.41 62.36
C GLN A 142 55.76 12.41 62.03
N SER A 143 55.97 13.28 63.01
CA SER A 143 57.25 13.91 63.30
C SER A 143 58.41 12.91 63.11
N SER A 144 59.37 13.24 62.25
CA SER A 144 60.78 13.09 62.57
C SER A 144 61.64 14.04 61.72
N PRO A 145 62.46 14.90 62.36
CA PRO A 145 63.31 15.86 61.68
C PRO A 145 64.73 15.32 61.39
N LYS A 146 65.39 15.99 60.43
CA LYS A 146 66.85 16.11 60.15
C LYS A 146 67.63 14.93 59.54
N ASN A 147 68.20 15.19 58.35
CA ASN A 147 69.63 15.25 57.99
C ASN A 147 69.68 15.59 56.48
N SER A 148 70.43 16.56 55.93
CA SER A 148 71.79 17.04 56.17
C SER A 148 71.97 18.48 55.70
#